data_AF-A0A3S0U4S3-F1
#
_entry.id   AF-A0A3S0U4S3-F1
#
_cell.length_a   1.000
_cell.length_b   1.000
_cell.length_c   1.000
_cell.angle_alpha   90.00
_cell.angle_beta   90.00
_cell.angle_gamma   90.00
#
_symmetry.space_group_name_H-M   'P 1'
#
loop_
_entity.id
_entity.type
_entity.pdbx_description
1 polymer ?
#
loop_
_entity_poly.entity_id
_entity_poly.type
_entity_poly.pdbx_seq_one_letter_code
_entity_poly.pdbx_strand_id
1 'polypeptide(L)'
;MRTFRLALAGSVASLLMLGSAMAEDVVFRTPDDAMKQGISAFNGGYYELALPAFEALEPSKPQIARFYMARIYGDNEGAYTDHGKAFSLYKSLADELQDVDPDDDSLAPIAAKSLTAVSMYLRNGVAAAGVKPDVEQANRALQRAALTFNDEDAQFELAKVFLRGEGPDITVAGFEDQSSKIANGRHWLSRLSQAGHPGAQAFLADLMWRGKFVEKNPTAALNLIDVAVANAPPSERVWIEDIYQNIFCNAGEGVRQQATGRVAEWHNLYGRRPAVRDGKDGLDDLAPEPVRTCANGELVRPMGVAMPVPAPQVITSGPSVSPQRTSVIPAGATTLRPAAAQSAPALSSSSPMLGLTPSGATAR
;
A
#
# COMPACT_ATOMS: atom_id res chain seq x y z
N MET A 1 -10.66 -29.96 -92.16
CA MET A 1 -9.66 -29.12 -92.87
C MET A 1 -9.68 -27.73 -92.26
N ARG A 2 -8.48 -27.12 -92.11
CA ARG A 2 -8.17 -25.73 -91.73
C ARG A 2 -8.43 -25.35 -90.26
N THR A 3 -7.48 -25.41 -89.31
CA THR A 3 -6.18 -24.71 -89.11
C THR A 3 -6.26 -23.17 -89.05
N PHE A 4 -6.02 -22.60 -87.86
CA PHE A 4 -4.87 -21.73 -87.48
C PHE A 4 -5.22 -20.69 -86.40
N ARG A 5 -4.60 -20.90 -85.23
CA ARG A 5 -3.98 -19.98 -84.25
C ARG A 5 -4.28 -18.47 -84.33
N LEU A 6 -4.59 -17.89 -83.18
CA LEU A 6 -3.89 -16.69 -82.69
C LEU A 6 -3.93 -16.63 -81.16
N ALA A 7 -2.74 -16.55 -80.58
CA ALA A 7 -2.50 -16.33 -79.17
C ALA A 7 -2.68 -14.84 -78.84
N LEU A 8 -3.30 -14.52 -77.70
CA LEU A 8 -3.17 -13.22 -77.06
C LEU A 8 -2.80 -13.44 -75.59
N ALA A 9 -1.64 -12.91 -75.23
CA ALA A 9 -1.13 -12.86 -73.88
C ALA A 9 -2.00 -11.92 -73.02
N GLY A 10 -2.45 -12.40 -71.86
CA GLY A 10 -3.05 -11.59 -70.81
C GLY A 10 -2.19 -11.70 -69.56
N SER A 11 -1.26 -10.75 -69.37
CA SER A 11 -0.53 -10.58 -68.12
C SER A 11 -1.50 -10.10 -67.04
N VAL A 12 -1.78 -10.94 -66.05
CA VAL A 12 -2.41 -10.50 -64.80
C VAL A 12 -1.31 -9.94 -63.92
N ALA A 13 -1.18 -8.62 -63.92
CA ALA A 13 -0.37 -7.91 -62.94
C ALA A 13 -1.10 -7.97 -61.59
N SER A 14 -0.68 -8.90 -60.73
CA SER A 14 -1.08 -8.93 -59.32
C SER A 14 -0.47 -7.73 -58.61
N LEU A 15 -1.28 -6.67 -58.45
CA LEU A 15 -0.95 -5.51 -57.65
C LEU A 15 -1.06 -5.90 -56.17
N LEU A 16 0.02 -6.43 -55.59
CA LEU A 16 0.19 -6.54 -54.15
C LEU A 16 0.39 -5.13 -53.59
N MET A 17 -0.72 -4.47 -53.25
CA MET A 17 -0.69 -3.28 -52.40
C MET A 17 -0.32 -3.72 -50.97
N LEU A 18 0.98 -3.77 -50.70
CA LEU A 18 1.46 -3.65 -49.32
C LEU A 18 1.15 -2.22 -48.87
N GLY A 19 -0.02 -2.04 -48.26
CA GLY A 19 -0.31 -0.84 -47.49
C GLY A 19 0.59 -0.83 -46.27
N SER A 20 1.64 -0.01 -46.30
CA SER A 20 2.34 0.42 -45.10
C SER A 20 1.35 1.23 -44.28
N ALA A 21 0.80 0.64 -43.22
CA ALA A 21 0.15 1.39 -42.17
C ALA A 21 1.24 2.22 -41.48
N MET A 22 1.40 3.48 -41.88
CA MET A 22 2.16 4.44 -41.11
C MET A 22 1.40 4.62 -39.80
N ALA A 23 2.09 4.42 -38.67
CA ALA A 23 1.55 4.77 -37.36
C ALA A 23 1.14 6.25 -37.42
N GLU A 24 -0.14 6.52 -37.26
CA GLU A 24 -0.66 7.89 -37.23
C GLU A 24 -0.13 8.53 -35.94
N ASP A 25 0.69 9.58 -36.06
CA ASP A 25 1.18 10.32 -34.91
C ASP A 25 -0.01 10.78 -34.07
N VAL A 26 -0.06 10.38 -32.79
CA VAL A 26 -1.14 10.77 -31.89
C VAL A 26 -1.01 12.27 -31.62
N VAL A 27 -1.86 13.07 -32.26
CA VAL A 27 -1.83 14.54 -32.12
C VAL A 27 -2.66 14.97 -30.91
N PHE A 28 -1.99 15.54 -29.91
CA PHE A 28 -2.63 16.20 -28.78
C PHE A 28 -2.85 17.68 -29.07
N ARG A 29 -3.95 18.24 -28.55
CA ARG A 29 -4.32 19.65 -28.79
C ARG A 29 -3.33 20.61 -28.13
N THR A 30 -2.85 20.27 -26.93
CA THR A 30 -1.87 21.04 -26.16
C THR A 30 -0.96 20.10 -25.36
N PRO A 31 0.24 20.56 -24.93
CA PRO A 31 1.09 19.80 -24.03
C PRO A 31 0.41 19.46 -22.69
N ASP A 32 -0.42 20.35 -22.16
CA ASP A 32 -1.14 20.09 -20.92
C ASP A 32 -2.23 19.01 -21.08
N ASP A 33 -2.86 18.93 -22.26
CA ASP A 33 -3.78 17.83 -22.57
C ASP A 33 -3.05 16.50 -22.68
N ALA A 34 -1.89 16.48 -23.34
CA ALA A 34 -1.02 15.30 -23.40
C ALA A 34 -0.60 14.84 -22.00
N MET A 35 -0.18 15.78 -21.14
CA MET A 35 0.19 15.48 -19.75
C MET A 35 -0.98 14.89 -18.96
N LYS A 36 -2.17 15.51 -19.00
CA LYS A 36 -3.35 15.03 -18.27
C LYS A 36 -3.77 13.63 -18.73
N GLN A 37 -3.84 13.41 -20.05
CA GLN A 37 -4.20 12.12 -20.62
C GLN A 37 -3.15 11.06 -20.29
N GLY A 38 -1.87 11.38 -20.43
CA GLY A 38 -0.76 10.48 -20.09
C GLY A 38 -0.78 10.05 -18.63
N ILE A 39 -0.98 10.97 -17.69
CA ILE A 39 -1.06 10.66 -16.25
C ILE A 39 -2.30 9.82 -15.93
N SER A 40 -3.46 10.16 -16.52
CA SER A 40 -4.69 9.38 -16.32
C SER A 40 -4.53 7.95 -16.84
N ALA A 41 -4.00 7.78 -18.05
CA ALA A 41 -3.72 6.47 -18.63
C ALA A 41 -2.68 5.69 -17.82
N PHE A 42 -1.61 6.35 -17.38
CA PHE A 42 -0.59 5.76 -16.51
C PHE A 42 -1.18 5.22 -15.21
N ASN A 43 -2.02 6.00 -14.53
CA ASN A 43 -2.66 5.58 -13.28
C ASN A 43 -3.64 4.41 -13.49
N GLY A 44 -4.26 4.33 -14.67
CA GLY A 44 -5.11 3.20 -15.06
C GLY A 44 -4.35 1.97 -15.57
N GLY A 45 -3.02 2.02 -15.67
CA GLY A 45 -2.20 0.94 -16.22
C GLY A 45 -2.23 0.80 -17.75
N TYR A 46 -2.85 1.76 -18.46
CA TYR A 46 -2.95 1.78 -19.92
C TYR A 46 -1.69 2.40 -20.55
N TYR A 47 -0.56 1.72 -20.40
CA TYR A 47 0.74 2.21 -20.85
C TYR A 47 0.83 2.41 -22.36
N GLU A 48 0.04 1.67 -23.14
CA GLU A 48 -0.12 1.83 -24.58
C GLU A 48 -0.70 3.19 -24.98
N LEU A 49 -1.50 3.81 -24.11
CA LEU A 49 -2.01 5.17 -24.29
C LEU A 49 -1.12 6.22 -23.62
N ALA A 50 -0.49 5.86 -22.50
CA ALA A 50 0.35 6.77 -21.73
C ALA A 50 1.66 7.12 -22.45
N LEU A 51 2.33 6.15 -23.08
CA LEU A 51 3.62 6.37 -23.74
C LEU A 51 3.55 7.41 -24.87
N PRO A 52 2.64 7.31 -25.87
CA PRO A 52 2.53 8.34 -26.91
C PRO A 52 2.21 9.73 -26.36
N ALA A 53 1.45 9.80 -25.27
CA ALA A 53 1.14 11.06 -24.61
C ALA A 53 2.38 11.70 -23.96
N PHE A 54 3.24 10.90 -23.33
CA PHE A 54 4.49 11.40 -22.77
C PHE A 54 5.53 11.72 -23.85
N GLU A 55 5.58 10.97 -24.94
CA GLU A 55 6.41 11.28 -26.10
C GLU A 55 6.03 12.63 -26.73
N ALA A 56 4.74 12.91 -26.87
CA ALA A 56 4.24 14.21 -27.34
C ALA A 56 4.48 15.35 -26.33
N LEU A 57 4.55 15.03 -25.04
CA LEU A 57 4.85 15.99 -23.97
C LEU A 57 6.33 16.37 -23.91
N GLU A 58 7.24 15.44 -24.25
CA GLU A 58 8.67 15.57 -24.03
C GLU A 58 9.29 16.87 -24.60
N PRO A 59 8.95 17.33 -25.82
CA PRO A 59 9.50 18.58 -26.34
C PRO A 59 9.17 19.82 -25.51
N SER A 60 8.06 19.79 -24.76
CA SER A 60 7.59 20.92 -23.95
C SER A 60 7.93 20.78 -22.47
N LYS A 61 7.84 19.56 -21.91
CA LYS A 61 8.12 19.28 -20.49
C LYS A 61 8.97 18.00 -20.37
N PRO A 62 10.25 18.06 -20.77
CA PRO A 62 11.09 16.88 -20.94
C PRO A 62 11.29 16.10 -19.64
N GLN A 63 11.47 16.77 -18.50
CA GLN A 63 11.72 16.10 -17.22
C GLN A 63 10.51 15.30 -16.76
N ILE A 64 9.31 15.86 -16.90
CA ILE A 64 8.05 15.20 -16.53
C ILE A 64 7.80 14.00 -17.45
N ALA A 65 7.91 14.19 -18.76
CA ALA A 65 7.70 13.12 -19.74
C ALA A 65 8.65 11.94 -19.48
N ARG A 66 9.95 12.19 -19.42
CA ARG A 66 10.97 11.16 -19.17
C ARG A 66 10.78 10.47 -17.83
N PHE A 67 10.37 11.19 -16.79
CA PHE A 67 10.11 10.61 -15.49
C PHE A 67 8.97 9.58 -15.55
N TYR A 68 7.84 9.92 -16.16
CA TYR A 68 6.74 8.97 -16.31
C TYR A 68 7.07 7.81 -17.26
N MET A 69 7.78 8.07 -18.36
CA MET A 69 8.27 6.99 -19.23
C MET A 69 9.21 6.04 -18.48
N ALA A 70 10.12 6.56 -17.65
CA ALA A 70 11.01 5.73 -16.83
C ALA A 70 10.24 4.87 -15.81
N ARG A 71 9.12 5.37 -15.28
CA ARG A 71 8.23 4.59 -14.42
C ARG A 71 7.54 3.46 -15.18
N ILE A 72 7.06 3.72 -16.39
CA ILE A 72 6.46 2.69 -17.26
C ILE A 72 7.47 1.59 -17.57
N TYR A 73 8.66 1.96 -18.03
CA TYR A 73 9.72 1.00 -18.34
C TYR A 73 10.24 0.27 -17.09
N GLY A 74 10.15 0.89 -15.92
CA GLY A 74 10.63 0.33 -14.66
C GLY A 74 9.62 -0.56 -13.92
N ASP A 75 8.38 -0.62 -14.38
CA ASP A 75 7.36 -1.50 -13.83
C ASP A 75 7.72 -2.97 -14.12
N ASN A 76 7.77 -3.83 -13.10
CA ASN A 76 8.14 -5.24 -13.26
C ASN A 76 7.04 -6.09 -13.92
N GLU A 77 5.79 -5.62 -13.87
CA GLU A 77 4.62 -6.38 -14.32
C GLU A 77 4.02 -5.83 -15.63
N GLY A 78 4.58 -4.74 -16.14
CA GLY A 78 4.10 -4.06 -17.34
C GLY A 78 4.46 -4.78 -18.65
N ALA A 79 3.60 -4.67 -19.66
CA ALA A 79 3.93 -5.16 -21.00
C ALA A 79 5.12 -4.42 -21.65
N TYR A 80 5.48 -3.26 -21.10
CA TYR A 80 6.54 -2.38 -21.59
C TYR A 80 7.81 -2.42 -20.72
N THR A 81 7.94 -3.38 -19.78
CA THR A 81 9.11 -3.47 -18.89
C THR A 81 10.42 -3.47 -19.68
N ASP A 82 11.28 -2.50 -19.39
CA ASP A 82 12.64 -2.37 -19.89
C ASP A 82 13.49 -1.62 -18.85
N HIS A 83 14.03 -2.36 -17.89
CA HIS A 83 14.87 -1.80 -16.83
C HIS A 83 16.13 -1.08 -17.34
N GLY A 84 16.61 -1.43 -18.54
CA GLY A 84 17.74 -0.75 -19.17
C GLY A 84 17.38 0.68 -19.58
N LYS A 85 16.25 0.84 -20.28
CA LYS A 85 15.70 2.16 -20.62
C LYS A 85 15.30 2.95 -19.39
N ALA A 86 14.63 2.31 -18.44
CA ALA A 86 14.23 2.95 -17.18
C ALA A 86 15.46 3.53 -16.45
N PHE A 87 16.51 2.72 -16.27
CA PHE A 87 17.75 3.17 -15.64
C PHE A 87 18.38 4.34 -16.40
N SER A 88 18.47 4.26 -17.73
CA SER A 88 19.03 5.34 -18.54
C SER A 88 18.27 6.66 -18.37
N LEU A 89 16.94 6.62 -18.37
CA LEU A 89 16.10 7.80 -18.18
C LEU A 89 16.26 8.38 -16.78
N TYR A 90 16.16 7.56 -15.73
CA TYR A 90 16.36 8.04 -14.35
C TYR A 90 17.77 8.58 -14.11
N LYS A 91 18.80 7.94 -14.68
CA LYS A 91 20.17 8.43 -14.58
C LYS A 91 20.31 9.79 -15.26
N SER A 92 19.74 9.96 -16.45
CA SER A 92 19.77 11.25 -17.15
C SER A 92 19.08 12.36 -16.35
N LEU A 93 17.93 12.07 -15.73
CA LEU A 93 17.21 13.01 -14.88
C LEU A 93 17.99 13.36 -13.61
N ALA A 94 18.60 12.37 -12.96
CA ALA A 94 19.40 12.59 -11.76
C ALA A 94 20.63 13.47 -12.02
N ASP A 95 21.23 13.35 -13.21
CA ASP A 95 22.37 14.15 -13.64
C ASP A 95 21.95 15.57 -14.08
N GLU A 96 20.84 15.68 -14.83
CA GLU A 96 20.29 16.97 -15.27
C GLU A 96 19.82 17.81 -14.08
N LEU A 97 19.16 17.19 -13.09
CA LEU A 97 18.61 17.84 -11.90
C LEU A 97 19.59 17.80 -10.71
N GLN A 98 20.89 17.78 -10.96
CA GLN A 98 21.88 17.73 -9.89
C GLN A 98 21.98 19.03 -9.06
N ASP A 99 21.58 20.16 -9.65
CA ASP A 99 21.65 21.48 -9.02
C ASP A 99 20.27 22.08 -8.75
N VAL A 100 19.20 21.28 -8.86
CA VAL A 100 17.85 21.75 -8.55
C VAL A 100 17.73 22.13 -7.08
N ASP A 101 17.00 23.22 -6.81
CA ASP A 101 16.67 23.65 -5.46
C ASP A 101 15.83 22.56 -4.77
N PRO A 102 16.22 22.05 -3.59
CA PRO A 102 15.42 21.08 -2.85
C PRO A 102 14.01 21.56 -2.49
N ASP A 103 13.79 22.88 -2.45
CA ASP A 103 12.47 23.49 -2.16
C ASP A 103 11.64 23.70 -3.44
N ASP A 104 12.11 23.27 -4.63
CA ASP A 104 11.34 23.33 -5.87
C ASP A 104 10.22 22.26 -5.90
N ASP A 105 8.97 22.70 -5.73
CA ASP A 105 7.79 21.83 -5.69
C ASP A 105 7.59 20.97 -6.96
N SER A 106 8.14 21.37 -8.11
CA SER A 106 7.92 20.70 -9.39
C SER A 106 9.01 19.68 -9.73
N LEU A 107 10.27 20.06 -9.57
CA LEU A 107 11.42 19.30 -10.04
C LEU A 107 12.16 18.57 -8.92
N ALA A 108 12.15 19.07 -7.68
CA ALA A 108 12.80 18.40 -6.56
C ALA A 108 12.24 16.97 -6.32
N PRO A 109 10.92 16.72 -6.40
CA PRO A 109 10.39 15.35 -6.29
C PRO A 109 10.85 14.43 -7.41
N ILE A 110 10.99 14.94 -8.64
CA ILE A 110 11.48 14.17 -9.79
C ILE A 110 12.96 13.81 -9.58
N ALA A 111 13.78 14.78 -9.14
CA ALA A 111 15.18 14.57 -8.85
C ALA A 111 15.37 13.51 -7.75
N ALA A 112 14.63 13.64 -6.64
CA ALA A 112 14.70 12.72 -5.52
C ALA A 112 14.30 11.29 -5.92
N LYS A 113 13.15 11.13 -6.58
CA LYS A 113 12.67 9.80 -7.03
C LYS A 113 13.59 9.17 -8.07
N SER A 114 14.17 9.99 -8.96
CA SER A 114 15.16 9.51 -9.94
C SER A 114 16.44 9.03 -9.25
N LEU A 115 16.94 9.76 -8.25
CA LEU A 115 18.10 9.34 -7.46
C LEU A 115 17.83 8.04 -6.67
N THR A 116 16.64 7.90 -6.10
CA THR A 116 16.21 6.66 -5.42
C THR A 116 16.19 5.48 -6.38
N ALA A 117 15.59 5.65 -7.57
CA ALA A 117 15.57 4.61 -8.60
C ALA A 117 16.99 4.26 -9.11
N VAL A 118 17.83 5.26 -9.37
CA VAL A 118 19.25 5.07 -9.73
C VAL A 118 19.97 4.27 -8.65
N SER A 119 19.75 4.58 -7.37
CA SER A 119 20.35 3.81 -6.27
C SER A 119 19.95 2.34 -6.32
N MET A 120 18.67 2.04 -6.49
CA MET A 120 18.19 0.66 -6.57
C MET A 120 18.81 -0.09 -7.75
N TYR A 121 18.82 0.51 -8.94
CA TYR A 121 19.43 -0.10 -10.12
C TYR A 121 20.94 -0.30 -9.98
N LEU A 122 21.67 0.67 -9.42
CA LEU A 122 23.11 0.54 -9.20
C LEU A 122 23.43 -0.49 -8.12
N ARG A 123 22.61 -0.62 -7.08
CA ARG A 123 22.84 -1.63 -6.04
C ARG A 123 22.70 -3.05 -6.59
N ASN A 124 21.73 -3.27 -7.47
CA ASN A 124 21.42 -4.60 -8.03
C ASN A 124 22.19 -4.89 -9.33
N GLY A 125 22.60 -3.86 -10.07
CA GLY A 125 22.99 -3.95 -11.47
C GLY A 125 21.80 -4.10 -12.42
N VAL A 126 22.03 -3.84 -13.71
CA VAL A 126 21.03 -4.03 -14.78
C VAL A 126 21.67 -4.88 -15.88
N ALA A 127 21.51 -6.19 -15.77
CA ALA A 127 22.18 -7.15 -16.65
C ALA A 127 21.83 -6.95 -18.13
N ALA A 128 20.56 -6.67 -18.43
CA ALA A 128 20.07 -6.42 -19.80
C ALA A 128 20.74 -5.19 -20.46
N ALA A 129 21.22 -4.24 -19.66
CA ALA A 129 21.93 -3.04 -20.12
C ALA A 129 23.45 -3.11 -19.87
N GLY A 130 23.98 -4.25 -19.42
CA GLY A 130 25.40 -4.40 -19.09
C GLY A 130 25.89 -3.57 -17.89
N VAL A 131 24.96 -3.04 -17.09
CA VAL A 131 25.28 -2.23 -15.90
C VAL A 131 25.64 -3.17 -14.76
N LYS A 132 26.88 -3.08 -14.27
CA LYS A 132 27.33 -3.84 -13.10
C LYS A 132 26.90 -3.17 -11.80
N PRO A 133 26.73 -3.93 -10.71
CA PRO A 133 26.50 -3.34 -9.39
C PRO A 133 27.60 -2.34 -8.99
N ASP A 134 27.20 -1.16 -8.54
CA ASP A 134 28.04 -0.12 -7.95
C ASP A 134 27.38 0.39 -6.66
N VAL A 135 27.68 -0.29 -5.55
CA VAL A 135 27.08 -0.01 -4.24
C VAL A 135 27.50 1.36 -3.70
N GLU A 136 28.70 1.83 -4.04
CA GLU A 136 29.22 3.11 -3.56
C GLU A 136 28.45 4.27 -4.19
N GLN A 137 28.27 4.24 -5.52
CA GLN A 137 27.45 5.23 -6.22
C GLN A 137 25.98 5.11 -5.84
N ALA A 138 25.47 3.90 -5.63
CA ALA A 138 24.11 3.68 -5.12
C ALA A 138 23.90 4.36 -3.76
N ASN A 139 24.86 4.21 -2.83
CA ASN A 139 24.82 4.85 -1.52
C ASN A 139 24.81 6.38 -1.62
N ARG A 140 25.66 6.96 -2.49
CA ARG A 140 25.68 8.42 -2.72
C ARG A 140 24.36 8.95 -3.26
N ALA A 141 23.80 8.30 -4.28
CA ALA A 141 22.52 8.70 -4.86
C ALA A 141 21.39 8.65 -3.82
N LEU A 142 21.33 7.56 -3.05
CA LEU A 142 20.32 7.39 -2.01
C LEU A 142 20.46 8.40 -0.88
N GLN A 143 21.69 8.66 -0.42
CA GLN A 143 21.96 9.64 0.61
C GLN A 143 21.51 11.04 0.17
N ARG A 144 21.79 11.43 -1.07
CA ARG A 144 21.35 12.72 -1.62
C ARG A 144 19.82 12.81 -1.67
N ALA A 145 19.14 11.78 -2.18
CA ALA A 145 17.66 11.74 -2.18
C ALA A 145 17.08 11.87 -0.76
N ALA A 146 17.63 11.12 0.21
CA ALA A 146 17.11 11.06 1.56
C ALA A 146 17.40 12.32 2.40
N LEU A 147 18.60 12.91 2.27
CA LEU A 147 19.07 13.99 3.13
C LEU A 147 18.93 15.37 2.50
N THR A 148 19.16 15.49 1.18
CA THR A 148 19.07 16.78 0.49
C THR A 148 17.62 17.10 0.14
N PHE A 149 16.90 16.13 -0.42
CA PHE A 149 15.50 16.31 -0.85
C PHE A 149 14.47 15.88 0.19
N ASN A 150 14.91 15.32 1.32
CA ASN A 150 14.03 14.84 2.38
C ASN A 150 12.95 13.85 1.87
N ASP A 151 13.25 13.07 0.83
CA ASP A 151 12.31 12.11 0.23
C ASP A 151 12.08 10.92 1.17
N GLU A 152 10.82 10.69 1.54
CA GLU A 152 10.47 9.69 2.55
C GLU A 152 10.77 8.25 2.07
N ASP A 153 10.59 7.98 0.77
CA ASP A 153 10.89 6.67 0.16
C ASP A 153 12.41 6.40 0.23
N ALA A 154 13.23 7.39 -0.14
CA ALA A 154 14.68 7.33 -0.01
C ALA A 154 15.14 7.14 1.44
N GLN A 155 14.52 7.85 2.39
CA GLN A 155 14.83 7.71 3.82
C GLN A 155 14.48 6.30 4.33
N PHE A 156 13.37 5.72 3.87
CA PHE A 156 13.00 4.35 4.18
C PHE A 156 14.04 3.36 3.66
N GLU A 157 14.43 3.47 2.39
CA GLU A 157 15.47 2.63 1.78
C GLU A 157 16.82 2.78 2.51
N LEU A 158 17.22 4.01 2.85
CA LEU A 158 18.46 4.27 3.56
C LEU A 158 18.43 3.68 4.98
N ALA A 159 17.28 3.72 5.65
CA ALA A 159 17.13 3.10 6.96
C ALA A 159 17.27 1.57 6.91
N LYS A 160 16.80 0.90 5.84
CA LYS A 160 17.07 -0.53 5.60
C LYS A 160 18.56 -0.81 5.39
N VAL A 161 19.28 0.10 4.71
CA VAL A 161 20.74 0.00 4.55
C VAL A 161 21.43 0.09 5.91
N PHE A 162 21.07 1.06 6.75
CA PHE A 162 21.64 1.23 8.08
C PHE A 162 21.34 0.08 9.05
N LEU A 163 20.15 -0.52 8.99
CA LEU A 163 19.81 -1.71 9.79
C LEU A 163 20.69 -2.92 9.44
N ARG A 164 21.26 -2.99 8.23
CA ARG A 164 22.24 -4.01 7.85
C ARG A 164 23.66 -3.68 8.31
N GLY A 165 23.87 -2.52 8.94
CA GLY A 165 25.19 -2.01 9.31
C GLY A 165 25.97 -1.44 8.13
N GLU A 166 25.32 -1.25 6.98
CA GLU A 166 25.91 -0.74 5.75
C GLU A 166 25.61 0.75 5.57
N GLY A 167 26.07 1.32 4.45
CA GLY A 167 25.76 2.69 4.04
C GLY A 167 26.93 3.65 4.31
N PRO A 168 26.86 4.86 3.73
CA PRO A 168 27.93 5.84 3.86
C PRO A 168 28.06 6.29 5.31
N ASP A 169 29.28 6.62 5.72
CA ASP A 169 29.51 7.32 6.98
C ASP A 169 29.04 8.75 6.76
N ILE A 170 27.84 9.05 7.25
CA ILE A 170 27.29 10.40 7.18
C ILE A 170 27.91 11.23 8.30
N THR A 171 28.21 12.50 8.05
CA THR A 171 28.86 13.42 9.01
C THR A 171 27.98 13.83 10.20
N VAL A 172 26.85 13.16 10.38
CA VAL A 172 26.00 13.30 11.56
C VAL A 172 26.68 12.56 12.71
N ALA A 173 26.81 13.20 13.87
CA ALA A 173 27.45 12.58 15.03
C ALA A 173 26.80 11.22 15.37
N GLY A 174 27.62 10.18 15.55
CA GLY A 174 27.14 8.83 15.84
C GLY A 174 26.82 7.97 14.61
N PHE A 175 27.53 8.12 13.49
CA PHE A 175 27.47 7.17 12.35
C PHE A 175 28.80 6.42 12.10
N GLU A 176 29.76 6.58 13.00
CA GLU A 176 31.13 6.05 12.91
C GLU A 176 31.21 4.55 13.21
N ASP A 177 30.28 4.01 13.98
CA ASP A 177 30.23 2.59 14.34
C ASP A 177 28.92 1.90 13.90
N GLN A 178 29.00 0.58 13.70
CA GLN A 178 27.89 -0.23 13.20
C GLN A 178 26.66 -0.21 14.12
N SER A 179 26.86 -0.16 15.44
CA SER A 179 25.74 -0.18 16.39
C SER A 179 24.94 1.11 16.30
N SER A 180 25.61 2.23 16.08
CA SER A 180 24.97 3.52 15.87
C SER A 180 24.25 3.59 14.51
N LYS A 181 24.77 2.97 13.44
CA LYS A 181 24.01 2.81 12.18
C LYS A 181 22.69 2.07 12.40
N ILE A 182 22.72 0.92 13.08
CA ILE A 182 21.51 0.15 13.38
C ILE A 182 20.53 0.98 14.24
N ALA A 183 21.03 1.70 15.26
CA ALA A 183 20.19 2.56 16.10
C ALA A 183 19.50 3.66 15.29
N ASN A 184 20.23 4.31 14.38
CA ASN A 184 19.69 5.33 13.48
C ASN A 184 18.66 4.75 12.50
N GLY A 185 18.93 3.59 11.91
CA GLY A 185 17.98 2.88 11.05
C GLY A 185 16.64 2.63 11.77
N ARG A 186 16.68 2.17 13.03
CA ARG A 186 15.47 2.00 13.87
C ARG A 186 14.74 3.32 14.12
N HIS A 187 15.49 4.38 14.44
CA HIS A 187 14.92 5.69 14.71
C HIS A 187 14.20 6.27 13.48
N TRP A 188 14.83 6.19 12.31
CA TRP A 188 14.24 6.65 11.05
C TRP A 188 12.99 5.85 10.68
N LEU A 189 13.02 4.51 10.79
CA LEU A 189 11.83 3.68 10.59
C LEU A 189 10.67 4.13 11.50
N SER A 190 10.95 4.38 12.78
CA SER A 190 9.93 4.82 13.74
C SER A 190 9.32 6.16 13.33
N ARG A 191 10.15 7.14 12.95
CA ARG A 191 9.68 8.46 12.51
C ARG A 191 8.85 8.37 11.23
N LEU A 192 9.32 7.64 10.22
CA LEU A 192 8.59 7.44 8.95
C LEU A 192 7.26 6.70 9.17
N SER A 193 7.26 5.71 10.07
CA SER A 193 6.02 5.01 10.43
C SER A 193 5.00 5.96 11.07
N GLN A 194 5.43 6.84 11.96
CA GLN A 194 4.58 7.88 12.56
C GLN A 194 4.11 8.92 11.54
N ALA A 195 4.90 9.20 10.51
CA ALA A 195 4.52 10.09 9.41
C ALA A 195 3.51 9.47 8.42
N GLY A 196 3.15 8.19 8.59
CA GLY A 196 2.20 7.51 7.71
C GLY A 196 2.82 6.89 6.46
N HIS A 197 4.14 6.70 6.41
CA HIS A 197 4.78 6.05 5.26
C HIS A 197 4.46 4.54 5.25
N PRO A 198 3.69 4.02 4.28
CA PRO A 198 3.16 2.65 4.32
C PRO A 198 4.26 1.58 4.30
N GLY A 199 5.31 1.76 3.48
CA GLY A 199 6.43 0.81 3.43
C GLY A 199 7.21 0.69 4.75
N ALA A 200 7.55 1.82 5.38
CA ALA A 200 8.16 1.86 6.70
C ALA A 200 7.28 1.22 7.78
N GLN A 201 5.97 1.47 7.77
CA GLN A 201 5.01 0.84 8.69
C GLN A 201 5.00 -0.68 8.54
N ALA A 202 4.89 -1.16 7.30
CA ALA A 202 4.85 -2.58 7.00
C ALA A 202 6.16 -3.29 7.40
N PHE A 203 7.30 -2.66 7.08
CA PHE A 203 8.60 -3.20 7.42
C PHE A 203 8.86 -3.18 8.93
N LEU A 204 8.45 -2.12 9.64
CA LEU A 204 8.55 -2.05 11.09
C LEU A 204 7.64 -3.10 11.77
N ALA A 205 6.43 -3.31 11.24
CA ALA A 205 5.53 -4.35 11.72
C ALA A 205 6.16 -5.74 11.60
N ASP A 206 6.79 -6.05 10.46
CA ASP A 206 7.51 -7.30 10.27
C ASP A 206 8.72 -7.45 11.22
N LEU A 207 9.45 -6.37 11.50
CA LEU A 207 10.51 -6.37 12.51
C LEU A 207 9.98 -6.65 13.93
N MET A 208 8.86 -6.03 14.31
CA MET A 208 8.17 -6.26 15.60
C MET A 208 7.62 -7.69 15.70
N TRP A 209 7.13 -8.25 14.59
CA TRP A 209 6.65 -9.63 14.52
C TRP A 209 7.79 -10.63 14.76
N ARG A 210 8.93 -10.40 14.11
CA ARG A 210 10.11 -11.28 14.20
C ARG A 210 10.95 -11.05 15.46
N GLY A 211 10.83 -9.89 16.11
CA GLY A 211 11.72 -9.49 17.21
C GLY A 211 13.14 -9.18 16.74
N LYS A 212 13.28 -8.65 15.52
CA LYS A 212 14.58 -8.33 14.91
C LYS A 212 14.83 -6.84 14.97
N PHE A 213 15.97 -6.41 15.53
CA PHE A 213 16.34 -5.00 15.80
C PHE A 213 15.41 -4.24 16.76
N VAL A 214 14.17 -4.68 16.96
CA VAL A 214 13.20 -4.14 17.91
C VAL A 214 12.65 -5.26 18.77
N GLU A 215 12.06 -4.91 19.92
CA GLU A 215 11.41 -5.88 20.80
C GLU A 215 10.24 -6.56 20.08
N LYS A 216 10.08 -7.87 20.31
CA LYS A 216 9.00 -8.64 19.71
C LYS A 216 7.66 -8.21 20.32
N ASN A 217 6.75 -7.70 19.48
CA ASN A 217 5.40 -7.30 19.90
C ASN A 217 4.37 -7.71 18.82
N PRO A 218 3.83 -8.94 18.89
CA PRO A 218 2.91 -9.46 17.88
C PRO A 218 1.64 -8.62 17.70
N THR A 219 1.09 -8.09 18.80
CA THR A 219 -0.13 -7.30 18.74
C THR A 219 0.11 -5.93 18.13
N ALA A 220 1.22 -5.26 18.46
CA ALA A 220 1.60 -3.99 17.82
C ALA A 220 1.95 -4.19 16.34
N ALA A 221 2.66 -5.26 16.01
CA ALA A 221 2.96 -5.63 14.64
C ALA A 221 1.68 -5.74 13.80
N LEU A 222 0.71 -6.53 14.27
CA LEU A 222 -0.55 -6.73 13.56
C LEU A 222 -1.36 -5.43 13.40
N ASN A 223 -1.42 -4.57 14.43
CA ASN A 223 -2.06 -3.25 14.31
C ASN A 223 -1.37 -2.36 13.26
N LEU A 224 -0.04 -2.28 13.29
CA LEU A 224 0.72 -1.39 12.42
C LEU A 224 0.62 -1.80 10.95
N ILE A 225 0.65 -3.11 10.66
CA ILE A 225 0.53 -3.58 9.28
C ILE A 225 -0.87 -3.33 8.69
N ASP A 226 -1.93 -3.37 9.51
CA ASP A 226 -3.29 -3.00 9.05
C ASP A 226 -3.39 -1.52 8.69
N VAL A 227 -2.75 -0.64 9.48
CA VAL A 227 -2.60 0.77 9.11
C VAL A 227 -1.78 0.93 7.83
N ALA A 228 -0.70 0.15 7.68
CA ALA A 228 0.14 0.19 6.48
C ALA A 228 -0.64 -0.18 5.20
N VAL A 229 -1.48 -1.23 5.25
CA VAL A 229 -2.37 -1.61 4.15
C VAL A 229 -3.31 -0.47 3.78
N ALA A 230 -3.93 0.18 4.77
CA ALA A 230 -4.83 1.31 4.52
C ALA A 230 -4.12 2.54 3.93
N ASN A 231 -2.86 2.77 4.31
CA ASN A 231 -2.04 3.86 3.76
C ASN A 231 -1.40 3.52 2.40
N ALA A 232 -1.41 2.25 1.98
CA ALA A 232 -0.66 1.80 0.81
C ALA A 232 -1.29 2.26 -0.51
N PRO A 233 -0.53 2.94 -1.40
CA PRO A 233 -0.94 3.13 -2.79
C PRO A 233 -0.94 1.80 -3.55
N PRO A 234 -1.62 1.71 -4.71
CA PRO A 234 -1.70 0.46 -5.48
C PRO A 234 -0.35 -0.20 -5.78
N SER A 235 0.68 0.60 -6.09
CA SER A 235 2.04 0.10 -6.41
C SER A 235 2.76 -0.57 -5.23
N GLU A 236 2.39 -0.23 -3.99
CA GLU A 236 3.01 -0.79 -2.77
C GLU A 236 2.11 -1.85 -2.10
N ARG A 237 0.85 -1.94 -2.51
CA ARG A 237 -0.19 -2.69 -1.81
C ARG A 237 0.13 -4.18 -1.73
N VAL A 238 0.60 -4.78 -2.83
CA VAL A 238 0.80 -6.24 -2.95
C VAL A 238 1.74 -6.78 -1.87
N TRP A 239 2.96 -6.27 -1.78
CA TRP A 239 3.96 -6.80 -0.83
C TRP A 239 3.63 -6.43 0.62
N ILE A 240 2.96 -5.30 0.86
CA ILE A 240 2.49 -4.90 2.20
C ILE A 240 1.42 -5.87 2.68
N GLU A 241 0.47 -6.21 1.82
CA GLU A 241 -0.57 -7.19 2.13
C GLU A 241 -0.02 -8.62 2.29
N ASP A 242 1.08 -8.96 1.63
CA ASP A 242 1.76 -10.24 1.86
C ASP A 242 2.35 -10.32 3.27
N ILE A 243 2.93 -9.22 3.78
CA ILE A 243 3.33 -9.11 5.19
C ILE A 243 2.10 -9.19 6.09
N TYR A 244 1.01 -8.51 5.74
CA TYR A 244 -0.24 -8.56 6.51
C TYR A 244 -0.76 -9.99 6.64
N GLN A 245 -0.92 -10.69 5.52
CA GLN A 245 -1.36 -12.08 5.47
C GLN A 245 -0.43 -12.96 6.31
N ASN A 246 0.89 -12.82 6.16
CA ASN A 246 1.84 -13.61 6.93
C ASN A 246 1.67 -13.39 8.45
N ILE A 247 1.57 -12.13 8.91
CA ILE A 247 1.38 -11.81 10.33
C ILE A 247 0.01 -12.31 10.82
N PHE A 248 -1.07 -12.02 10.07
CA PHE A 248 -2.44 -12.38 10.44
C PHE A 248 -2.63 -13.89 10.56
N CYS A 249 -2.16 -14.66 9.58
CA CYS A 249 -2.35 -16.11 9.55
C CYS A 249 -1.54 -16.86 10.61
N ASN A 250 -0.45 -16.27 11.10
CA ASN A 250 0.39 -16.85 12.14
C ASN A 250 0.11 -16.26 13.54
N ALA A 251 -0.77 -15.25 13.66
CA ALA A 251 -1.19 -14.68 14.92
C ALA A 251 -2.23 -15.57 15.61
N GLY A 252 -1.98 -15.91 16.88
CA GLY A 252 -2.97 -16.60 17.71
C GLY A 252 -4.23 -15.76 17.90
N GLU A 253 -5.36 -16.41 18.17
CA GLU A 253 -6.66 -15.74 18.31
C GLU A 253 -6.64 -14.59 19.34
N GLY A 254 -5.99 -14.78 20.49
CA GLY A 254 -5.86 -13.73 21.50
C GLY A 254 -5.10 -12.49 21.00
N VAL A 255 -4.08 -12.66 20.15
CA VAL A 255 -3.35 -11.53 19.53
C VAL A 255 -4.26 -10.79 18.54
N ARG A 256 -5.01 -11.53 17.73
CA ARG A 256 -5.95 -10.96 16.75
C ARG A 256 -7.05 -10.17 17.47
N GLN A 257 -7.68 -10.72 18.50
CA GLN A 257 -8.70 -10.04 19.30
C GLN A 257 -8.17 -8.75 19.94
N GLN A 258 -6.96 -8.80 20.54
CA GLN A 258 -6.34 -7.61 21.12
C GLN A 258 -6.01 -6.55 20.07
N ALA A 259 -5.57 -6.95 18.87
CA ALA A 259 -5.30 -6.01 17.79
C ALA A 259 -6.58 -5.38 17.25
N THR A 260 -7.62 -6.18 16.97
CA THR A 260 -8.94 -5.68 16.56
C THR A 260 -9.48 -4.62 17.51
N GLY A 261 -9.31 -4.81 18.83
CA GLY A 261 -9.74 -3.83 19.84
C GLY A 261 -9.01 -2.47 19.81
N ARG A 262 -7.92 -2.32 19.04
CA ARG A 262 -7.09 -1.11 18.97
C ARG A 262 -6.95 -0.52 17.56
N VAL A 263 -7.65 -1.06 16.56
CA VAL A 263 -7.57 -0.58 15.18
C VAL A 263 -7.80 0.93 15.09
N ALA A 264 -8.91 1.44 15.66
CA ALA A 264 -9.22 2.86 15.60
C ALA A 264 -8.14 3.75 16.24
N GLU A 265 -7.55 3.32 17.36
CA GLU A 265 -6.45 4.03 18.02
C GLU A 265 -5.22 4.11 17.11
N TRP A 266 -4.82 2.99 16.50
CA TRP A 266 -3.64 2.92 15.64
C TRP A 266 -3.81 3.68 14.34
N HIS A 267 -4.99 3.61 13.72
CA HIS A 267 -5.32 4.43 12.55
C HIS A 267 -5.29 5.93 12.88
N ASN A 268 -5.66 6.34 14.09
CA ASN A 268 -5.54 7.75 14.50
C ASN A 268 -4.08 8.17 14.73
N LEU A 269 -3.23 7.27 15.27
CA LEU A 269 -1.83 7.57 15.59
C LEU A 269 -0.89 7.51 14.37
N TYR A 270 -1.15 6.57 13.46
CA TYR A 270 -0.25 6.21 12.35
C TYR A 270 -0.92 6.36 10.98
N GLY A 271 -2.22 6.65 10.91
CA GLY A 271 -2.90 6.88 9.64
C GLY A 271 -2.34 8.13 8.94
N ARG A 272 -2.18 8.03 7.62
CA ARG A 272 -1.82 9.19 6.81
C ARG A 272 -3.06 10.07 6.67
N ARG A 273 -2.92 11.38 6.84
CA ARG A 273 -4.02 12.29 6.48
C ARG A 273 -4.32 12.09 4.99
N PRO A 274 -5.60 11.93 4.60
CA PRO A 274 -5.92 11.82 3.19
C PRO A 274 -5.36 13.05 2.48
N ALA A 275 -4.41 12.84 1.57
CA ALA A 275 -4.09 13.85 0.58
C ALA A 275 -5.41 14.20 -0.11
N VAL A 276 -5.61 15.48 -0.47
CA VAL A 276 -6.76 15.89 -1.28
C VAL A 276 -6.63 15.18 -2.63
N ARG A 277 -7.15 13.96 -2.70
CA ARG A 277 -7.36 13.24 -3.95
C ARG A 277 -8.52 13.98 -4.57
N ASP A 278 -8.32 14.58 -5.74
CA ASP A 278 -9.40 14.92 -6.65
C ASP A 278 -10.05 13.59 -7.09
N GLY A 279 -10.78 12.95 -6.18
CA GLY A 279 -11.56 11.74 -6.42
C GLY A 279 -12.79 12.12 -7.23
N LYS A 280 -12.58 12.47 -8.49
CA LYS A 280 -13.68 12.72 -9.44
C LYS A 280 -14.07 11.47 -10.21
N ASP A 281 -13.24 10.44 -10.20
CA ASP A 281 -13.42 9.35 -11.16
C ASP A 281 -14.05 8.09 -10.52
N GLY A 282 -13.99 7.90 -9.20
CA GLY A 282 -14.66 6.78 -8.51
C GLY A 282 -14.24 5.38 -8.97
N LEU A 283 -13.20 5.26 -9.81
CA LEU A 283 -12.73 4.02 -10.42
C LEU A 283 -11.77 3.23 -9.52
N ASP A 284 -11.14 3.87 -8.53
CA ASP A 284 -10.22 3.22 -7.59
C ASP A 284 -10.92 2.18 -6.70
N ASP A 285 -12.23 2.33 -6.43
CA ASP A 285 -13.04 1.43 -5.58
C ASP A 285 -13.62 0.22 -6.33
N LEU A 286 -13.38 0.08 -7.65
CA LEU A 286 -14.00 -0.95 -8.48
C LEU A 286 -13.04 -2.09 -8.89
N ALA A 287 -11.77 -2.02 -8.50
CA ALA A 287 -10.85 -3.13 -8.70
C ALA A 287 -11.18 -4.25 -7.70
N PRO A 288 -11.49 -5.48 -8.14
CA PRO A 288 -11.68 -6.59 -7.22
C PRO A 288 -10.35 -6.87 -6.51
N GLU A 289 -10.28 -6.57 -5.22
CA GLU A 289 -9.09 -6.89 -4.44
C GLU A 289 -8.90 -8.41 -4.36
N PRO A 290 -7.68 -8.91 -4.58
CA PRO A 290 -7.41 -10.34 -4.53
C PRO A 290 -7.74 -10.90 -3.14
N VAL A 291 -8.64 -11.88 -3.10
CA VAL A 291 -9.04 -12.54 -1.85
C VAL A 291 -7.87 -13.36 -1.32
N ARG A 292 -7.29 -12.92 -0.19
CA ARG A 292 -6.19 -13.63 0.50
C ARG A 292 -6.73 -14.59 1.56
N THR A 293 -6.16 -15.79 1.62
CA THR A 293 -6.52 -16.85 2.58
C THR A 293 -5.31 -17.40 3.31
N CYS A 294 -5.49 -17.75 4.58
CA CYS A 294 -4.55 -18.54 5.34
C CYS A 294 -4.52 -20.00 4.88
N ALA A 295 -3.49 -20.75 5.27
CA ALA A 295 -3.34 -22.16 4.88
C ALA A 295 -4.49 -23.07 5.35
N ASN A 296 -5.21 -22.67 6.39
CA ASN A 296 -6.41 -23.34 6.91
C ASN A 296 -7.71 -22.94 6.18
N GLY A 297 -7.63 -22.11 5.13
CA GLY A 297 -8.78 -21.59 4.40
C GLY A 297 -9.47 -20.38 5.05
N GLU A 298 -8.97 -19.87 6.17
CA GLU A 298 -9.49 -18.65 6.80
C GLU A 298 -9.20 -17.43 5.90
N LEU A 299 -10.20 -16.58 5.69
CA LEU A 299 -10.02 -15.36 4.90
C LEU A 299 -9.25 -14.32 5.72
N VAL A 300 -8.23 -13.71 5.10
CA VAL A 300 -7.54 -12.55 5.67
C VAL A 300 -8.42 -11.34 5.45
N ARG A 301 -8.98 -10.80 6.52
CA ARG A 301 -9.87 -9.63 6.47
C ARG A 301 -9.18 -8.40 7.06
N PRO A 302 -9.46 -7.19 6.58
CA PRO A 302 -9.05 -5.96 7.28
C PRO A 302 -9.61 -5.97 8.71
N MET A 303 -8.82 -5.59 9.71
CA MET A 303 -9.22 -5.73 11.11
C MET A 303 -10.33 -4.76 11.54
N GLY A 304 -10.60 -3.71 10.75
CA GLY A 304 -11.68 -2.75 10.98
C GLY A 304 -13.06 -3.20 10.49
N VAL A 305 -13.15 -4.27 9.70
CA VAL A 305 -14.44 -4.79 9.22
C VAL A 305 -14.96 -5.80 10.23
N ALA A 306 -16.00 -5.42 10.97
CA ALA A 306 -16.64 -6.30 11.94
C ALA A 306 -17.01 -7.65 11.31
N MET A 307 -16.75 -8.75 12.02
CA MET A 307 -17.29 -10.04 11.61
C MET A 307 -18.82 -9.92 11.53
N PRO A 308 -19.47 -10.33 10.44
CA PRO A 308 -20.86 -10.71 10.56
C PRO A 308 -20.89 -11.87 11.55
N VAL A 309 -21.42 -11.60 12.75
CA VAL A 309 -21.76 -12.67 13.69
C VAL A 309 -22.68 -13.60 12.91
N PRO A 310 -22.33 -14.88 12.68
CA PRO A 310 -23.28 -15.79 12.08
C PRO A 310 -24.49 -15.79 12.99
N ALA A 311 -25.61 -15.28 12.48
CA ALA A 311 -26.85 -15.27 13.23
C ALA A 311 -27.08 -16.70 13.74
N PRO A 312 -27.39 -16.89 15.04
CA PRO A 312 -27.72 -18.22 15.53
C PRO A 312 -28.79 -18.76 14.60
N GLN A 313 -28.49 -19.89 13.93
CA GLN A 313 -29.47 -20.51 13.06
C GLN A 313 -30.64 -20.88 13.95
N VAL A 314 -31.70 -20.09 13.86
CA VAL A 314 -32.98 -20.43 14.45
C VAL A 314 -33.42 -21.65 13.67
N ILE A 315 -33.16 -22.82 14.25
CA ILE A 315 -33.79 -24.06 13.83
C ILE A 315 -35.27 -23.81 14.05
N THR A 316 -35.97 -23.40 12.99
CA THR A 316 -37.41 -23.32 12.99
C THR A 316 -37.89 -24.75 13.09
N SER A 317 -38.19 -25.16 14.32
CA SER A 317 -38.98 -26.36 14.54
C SER A 317 -40.31 -26.10 13.83
N GLY A 318 -40.55 -26.86 12.75
CA GLY A 318 -41.82 -26.83 12.05
C GLY A 318 -42.98 -27.09 13.02
N PRO A 319 -44.19 -26.60 12.71
CA PRO A 319 -45.31 -26.65 13.64
C PRO A 319 -45.60 -28.10 14.06
N SER A 320 -45.54 -28.33 15.36
CA SER A 320 -45.92 -29.57 16.01
C SER A 320 -47.40 -29.84 15.77
N VAL A 321 -47.70 -30.90 15.02
CA VAL A 321 -49.05 -31.46 14.92
C VAL A 321 -49.41 -32.00 16.31
N SER A 322 -50.28 -31.29 17.02
CA SER A 322 -50.84 -31.78 18.27
C SER A 322 -51.83 -32.93 18.01
N PRO A 323 -51.73 -34.04 18.74
CA PRO A 323 -52.69 -35.13 18.63
C PRO A 323 -53.97 -34.76 19.40
N GLN A 324 -55.12 -34.84 18.73
CA GLN A 324 -56.42 -34.74 19.38
C GLN A 324 -56.57 -35.85 20.42
N ARG A 325 -56.64 -35.49 21.71
CA ARG A 325 -57.23 -36.33 22.75
C ARG A 325 -58.68 -35.93 22.94
N THR A 326 -59.58 -36.80 22.52
CA THR A 326 -60.94 -36.87 23.04
C THR A 326 -60.88 -37.28 24.52
N SER A 327 -61.30 -36.41 25.43
CA SER A 327 -61.67 -36.81 26.79
C SER A 327 -63.04 -36.24 27.16
N VAL A 328 -63.96 -37.17 27.34
CA VAL A 328 -65.30 -37.02 27.90
C VAL A 328 -65.21 -36.45 29.32
N ILE A 329 -66.04 -35.46 29.65
CA ILE A 329 -66.24 -34.95 31.02
C ILE A 329 -67.60 -35.45 31.51
N PRO A 330 -67.71 -36.04 32.72
CA PRO A 330 -68.92 -35.96 33.53
C PRO A 330 -68.78 -34.88 34.61
N ALA A 331 -69.94 -34.31 34.95
CA ALA A 331 -70.13 -33.17 35.83
C ALA A 331 -69.76 -33.42 37.30
N GLY A 332 -69.39 -32.35 38.01
CA GLY A 332 -69.50 -32.31 39.47
C GLY A 332 -68.58 -31.32 40.19
N ALA A 333 -69.21 -30.29 40.76
CA ALA A 333 -68.92 -29.68 42.07
C ALA A 333 -67.73 -28.70 42.29
N THR A 334 -68.11 -27.42 42.41
CA THR A 334 -67.98 -26.54 43.61
C THR A 334 -66.59 -26.09 44.14
N THR A 335 -66.43 -24.74 44.15
CA THR A 335 -65.78 -23.84 45.14
C THR A 335 -64.26 -23.90 45.42
N LEU A 336 -63.56 -22.76 45.25
CA LEU A 336 -63.18 -21.78 46.31
C LEU A 336 -62.03 -20.84 45.84
N ARG A 337 -62.18 -19.55 46.14
CA ARG A 337 -61.13 -18.49 46.26
C ARG A 337 -60.64 -18.50 47.75
N PRO A 338 -59.75 -17.62 48.30
CA PRO A 338 -58.90 -16.53 47.76
C PRO A 338 -57.50 -16.36 48.44
N ALA A 339 -56.90 -15.14 48.27
CA ALA A 339 -55.95 -14.38 49.11
C ALA A 339 -54.46 -14.40 48.67
N ALA A 340 -53.69 -13.32 48.43
CA ALA A 340 -53.54 -11.92 48.93
C ALA A 340 -52.40 -11.72 49.96
N ALA A 341 -51.42 -10.84 49.66
CA ALA A 341 -50.59 -9.94 50.53
C ALA A 341 -49.28 -9.57 49.78
N GLN A 342 -48.93 -8.30 49.46
CA GLN A 342 -48.42 -7.18 50.30
C GLN A 342 -47.08 -7.55 51.01
N SER A 343 -45.97 -6.78 51.10
CA SER A 343 -45.67 -5.34 50.90
C SER A 343 -44.16 -5.05 51.23
N ALA A 344 -43.47 -4.24 50.40
CA ALA A 344 -42.54 -3.10 50.68
C ALA A 344 -41.30 -3.23 51.68
N PRO A 345 -40.49 -2.17 51.98
CA PRO A 345 -39.20 -1.86 51.29
C PRO A 345 -37.98 -1.45 52.18
N ALA A 346 -36.84 -1.18 51.51
CA ALA A 346 -35.72 -0.22 51.71
C ALA A 346 -35.21 0.24 53.10
N LEU A 347 -33.87 0.31 53.26
CA LEU A 347 -33.15 1.27 54.12
C LEU A 347 -31.71 1.58 53.61
N SER A 348 -31.37 2.87 53.68
CA SER A 348 -30.08 3.60 53.58
C SER A 348 -29.10 3.28 54.76
N SER A 349 -27.83 3.70 54.87
CA SER A 349 -27.18 5.00 54.62
C SER A 349 -25.63 4.98 54.85
N SER A 350 -24.97 6.04 54.35
CA SER A 350 -23.89 6.89 54.96
C SER A 350 -22.41 6.47 55.11
N SER A 351 -21.55 7.37 54.62
CA SER A 351 -20.07 7.54 54.74
C SER A 351 -19.59 8.08 56.11
N PRO A 352 -18.27 8.29 56.30
CA PRO A 352 -17.73 9.67 56.23
C PRO A 352 -16.30 9.86 55.66
N MET A 353 -15.96 11.14 55.40
CA MET A 353 -14.70 11.76 54.95
C MET A 353 -13.64 11.97 56.05
N LEU A 354 -12.36 12.18 55.65
CA LEU A 354 -11.42 13.15 56.28
C LEU A 354 -10.20 13.47 55.37
N GLY A 355 -9.94 14.78 55.15
CA GLY A 355 -8.71 15.38 54.56
C GLY A 355 -7.57 15.51 55.61
N LEU A 356 -6.41 16.15 55.44
CA LEU A 356 -5.85 17.24 54.60
C LEU A 356 -4.28 17.17 54.68
N THR A 357 -3.51 17.22 53.57
CA THR A 357 -2.59 18.30 53.09
C THR A 357 -1.24 18.56 53.85
N PRO A 358 -0.30 19.46 53.43
CA PRO A 358 1.01 19.07 52.84
C PRO A 358 2.25 19.85 53.37
N SER A 359 3.47 19.49 52.93
CA SER A 359 4.73 20.28 52.83
C SER A 359 5.92 19.30 52.76
N GLY A 360 7.07 19.52 52.13
CA GLY A 360 7.68 20.67 51.47
C GLY A 360 9.05 20.24 50.90
N ALA A 361 9.66 21.11 50.09
CA ALA A 361 10.90 20.91 49.34
C ALA A 361 12.19 20.79 50.19
N THR A 362 13.25 20.17 49.63
CA THR A 362 14.60 20.80 49.46
C THR A 362 15.64 19.88 48.79
N ALA A 363 16.36 20.48 47.83
CA ALA A 363 17.74 20.30 47.36
C ALA A 363 18.58 19.05 47.74
N ARG A 364 19.12 18.38 46.72
CA ARG A 364 20.57 18.36 46.43
C ARG A 364 20.86 17.91 45.00
#